data_AF-A0A2N2M6B1-F1
#
_entry.id   AF-A0A2N2M6B1-F1
#
_cell.length_a   1.000
_cell.length_b   1.000
_cell.length_c   1.000
_cell.angle_alpha   90.00
_cell.angle_beta   90.00
_cell.angle_gamma   90.00
#
_symmetry.space_group_name_H-M   'P 1'
#
loop_
_entity.id
_entity.type
_entity.pdbx_description
1 polymer ?
#
loop_
_entity_poly.entity_id
_entity_poly.type
_entity_poly.pdbx_seq_one_letter_code
_entity_poly.pdbx_strand_id
1 'polypeptide(L)'
;MHFIRIISLACLLVFMTSCTNAGLSTPEPTVAAVEATVVEPTATTPPTEEAPSTTEPANAVETAAATEAHASWLEMPIIPELSPAMLEVYQRGLAVGREPTRFSKIGDCQNIPTYFLAMFDGGTYSLGDEYAYLQPTIDYFAGSWGRKSLAVKGGLNIIAVQNLMWTPAVEQYAKKEGMCKK
;
A
#
# COMPACT_ATOMS: atom_id res chain seq x y z
N MET A 1 -12.33 53.38 -25.88
CA MET A 1 -11.62 53.40 -24.58
C MET A 1 -12.52 53.36 -23.34
N HIS A 2 -13.81 53.71 -23.41
CA HIS A 2 -14.73 53.61 -22.26
C HIS A 2 -15.25 52.19 -21.99
N PHE A 3 -15.39 51.35 -23.02
CA PHE A 3 -15.92 49.99 -22.88
C PHE A 3 -14.97 49.05 -22.10
N ILE A 4 -13.65 49.19 -22.31
CA ILE A 4 -12.62 48.42 -21.59
C ILE A 4 -12.54 48.82 -20.11
N ARG A 5 -12.78 50.11 -19.80
CA ARG A 5 -12.81 50.62 -18.41
C ARG A 5 -14.02 50.11 -17.61
N ILE A 6 -15.16 49.90 -18.27
CA ILE A 6 -16.37 49.36 -17.63
C ILE A 6 -16.20 47.86 -17.32
N ILE A 7 -15.55 47.10 -18.22
CA ILE A 7 -15.28 45.67 -18.01
C ILE A 7 -14.24 45.46 -16.88
N SER A 8 -13.19 46.28 -16.79
CA SER A 8 -12.24 46.22 -15.67
C SER A 8 -12.88 46.56 -14.32
N LEU A 9 -13.85 47.49 -14.27
CA LEU A 9 -14.53 47.83 -13.02
C LEU A 9 -15.50 46.72 -12.57
N ALA A 10 -16.15 46.04 -13.52
CA ALA A 10 -17.04 44.91 -13.24
C ALA A 10 -16.27 43.66 -12.76
N CYS A 11 -15.08 43.39 -13.30
CA CYS A 11 -14.24 42.28 -12.83
C CYS A 11 -13.67 42.52 -11.42
N LEU A 12 -13.41 43.77 -11.00
CA LEU A 12 -12.86 44.06 -9.68
C LEU A 12 -13.88 43.86 -8.54
N LEU A 13 -15.18 43.97 -8.82
CA LEU A 13 -16.26 43.82 -7.84
C LEU A 13 -16.61 42.36 -7.54
N VAL A 14 -16.23 41.41 -8.40
CA VAL A 14 -16.50 39.96 -8.21
C VAL A 14 -15.46 39.27 -7.32
N PHE A 15 -14.30 39.91 -7.07
CA PHE A 15 -13.20 39.32 -6.28
C PHE A 15 -13.28 39.57 -4.75
N MET A 16 -14.25 40.33 -4.24
CA MET A 16 -14.32 40.70 -2.81
C MET A 16 -15.31 39.88 -1.96
N THR A 17 -15.91 38.83 -2.52
CA THR A 17 -16.76 37.89 -1.76
C THR A 17 -16.09 36.53 -1.64
N SER A 18 -15.09 36.45 -0.75
CA SER A 18 -14.75 35.18 -0.10
C SER A 18 -14.11 35.43 1.26
N CYS A 19 -14.39 34.49 2.16
CA CYS A 19 -13.81 34.27 3.48
C CYS A 19 -14.44 35.03 4.66
N THR A 20 -15.45 34.39 5.27
CA THR A 20 -15.53 34.30 6.73
C THR A 20 -16.04 32.91 7.09
N ASN A 21 -15.13 31.97 7.35
CA ASN A 21 -15.44 30.75 8.10
C ASN A 21 -14.77 30.90 9.47
N ALA A 22 -15.57 31.21 10.48
CA ALA A 22 -15.13 31.21 11.87
C ALA A 22 -14.76 29.77 12.26
N GLY A 23 -13.51 29.59 12.72
CA GLY A 23 -13.02 28.32 13.23
C GLY A 23 -13.73 27.96 14.53
N LEU A 24 -14.28 26.74 14.59
CA LEU A 24 -14.70 26.11 15.83
C LEU A 24 -13.50 25.35 16.40
N SER A 25 -12.98 25.81 17.54
CA SER A 25 -12.07 25.01 18.38
C SER A 25 -12.87 23.95 19.14
N THR A 26 -12.65 22.69 18.79
CA THR A 26 -13.09 21.54 19.60
C THR A 26 -12.02 21.27 20.65
N PRO A 27 -12.36 21.12 21.95
CA PRO A 27 -11.39 20.71 22.96
C PRO A 27 -11.03 19.23 22.82
N GLU A 28 -9.73 18.97 23.02
CA GLU A 28 -9.03 17.68 22.98
C GLU A 28 -9.51 16.72 24.10
N PRO A 29 -9.76 15.42 23.81
CA PRO A 29 -10.13 14.46 24.83
C PRO A 29 -8.89 13.97 25.62
N THR A 30 -8.92 14.18 26.93
CA THR A 30 -7.97 13.63 27.91
C THR A 30 -8.06 12.10 27.94
N VAL A 31 -6.93 11.41 27.69
CA VAL A 31 -6.81 9.95 27.82
C VAL A 31 -6.38 9.61 29.25
N ALA A 32 -7.24 8.93 30.01
CA ALA A 32 -6.89 8.33 31.29
C ALA A 32 -6.18 6.98 31.06
N ALA A 33 -5.04 6.79 31.72
CA ALA A 33 -4.29 5.53 31.70
C ALA A 33 -5.02 4.46 32.53
N VAL A 34 -5.22 3.27 31.93
CA VAL A 34 -5.76 2.09 32.63
C VAL A 34 -4.62 1.10 32.81
N GLU A 35 -4.32 0.80 34.07
CA GLU A 35 -3.34 -0.18 34.53
C GLU A 35 -3.87 -1.60 34.29
N ALA A 36 -3.11 -2.44 33.59
CA ALA A 36 -3.50 -3.80 33.24
C ALA A 36 -2.82 -4.81 34.19
N THR A 37 -3.62 -5.49 35.01
CA THR A 37 -3.19 -6.61 35.85
C THR A 37 -3.14 -7.89 35.00
N VAL A 38 -1.98 -8.56 34.99
CA VAL A 38 -1.76 -9.85 34.31
C VAL A 38 -2.18 -10.99 35.25
N VAL A 39 -3.05 -11.89 34.77
CA VAL A 39 -3.39 -13.14 35.46
C VAL A 39 -2.88 -14.31 34.60
N GLU A 40 -2.06 -15.16 35.21
CA GLU A 40 -1.41 -16.32 34.60
C GLU A 40 -2.36 -17.53 34.52
N PRO A 41 -2.48 -18.23 33.38
CA PRO A 41 -3.30 -19.43 33.27
C PRO A 41 -2.50 -20.71 33.59
N THR A 42 -2.97 -21.45 34.60
CA THR A 42 -2.55 -22.82 34.92
C THR A 42 -3.07 -23.82 33.88
N ALA A 43 -2.17 -24.62 33.28
CA ALA A 43 -2.54 -25.66 32.33
C ALA A 43 -3.02 -26.94 33.04
N THR A 44 -4.18 -27.45 32.62
CA THR A 44 -4.71 -28.78 32.99
C THR A 44 -4.69 -29.68 31.76
N THR A 45 -4.07 -30.85 31.87
CA THR A 45 -3.91 -31.82 30.77
C THR A 45 -5.14 -32.75 30.68
N PRO A 46 -5.77 -32.93 29.49
CA PRO A 46 -6.72 -34.02 29.26
C PRO A 46 -6.01 -35.34 28.88
N PRO A 47 -6.65 -36.51 29.09
CA PRO A 47 -6.05 -37.81 28.77
C PRO A 47 -6.17 -38.16 27.28
N THR A 48 -5.09 -38.74 26.75
CA THR A 48 -4.96 -39.23 25.37
C THR A 48 -5.70 -40.57 25.20
N GLU A 49 -6.63 -40.63 24.25
CA GLU A 49 -7.21 -41.87 23.74
C GLU A 49 -6.53 -42.23 22.41
N GLU A 50 -5.99 -43.44 22.33
CA GLU A 50 -5.11 -43.92 21.27
C GLU A 50 -5.93 -44.71 20.23
N ALA A 51 -6.01 -44.19 19.00
CA ALA A 51 -6.53 -44.91 17.85
C ALA A 51 -5.35 -45.33 16.93
N PRO A 52 -5.33 -46.56 16.38
CA PRO A 52 -4.22 -47.03 15.57
C PRO A 52 -4.25 -46.40 14.17
N SER A 53 -3.25 -45.60 13.85
CA SER A 53 -3.02 -45.07 12.50
C SER A 53 -2.16 -46.05 11.70
N THR A 54 -2.72 -46.60 10.63
CA THR A 54 -1.97 -47.37 9.62
C THR A 54 -0.98 -46.44 8.89
N THR A 55 0.31 -46.72 9.01
CA THR A 55 1.39 -45.93 8.39
C THR A 55 1.57 -46.32 6.92
N GLU A 56 1.04 -45.51 6.01
CA GLU A 56 1.49 -45.47 4.62
C GLU A 56 2.73 -44.56 4.54
N PRO A 57 3.82 -44.94 3.86
CA PRO A 57 5.02 -44.12 3.82
C PRO A 57 4.75 -42.86 2.97
N ALA A 58 4.46 -41.75 3.66
CA ALA A 58 4.48 -40.43 3.07
C ALA A 58 5.91 -40.14 2.60
N ASN A 59 6.08 -40.07 1.28
CA ASN A 59 7.31 -39.63 0.64
C ASN A 59 7.44 -38.12 0.90
N ALA A 60 7.96 -37.76 2.07
CA ALA A 60 8.25 -36.39 2.43
C ALA A 60 9.43 -35.92 1.59
N VAL A 61 9.14 -35.23 0.47
CA VAL A 61 10.12 -34.33 -0.13
C VAL A 61 10.24 -33.16 0.83
N GLU A 62 11.10 -33.32 1.82
CA GLU A 62 11.56 -32.25 2.69
C GLU A 62 12.35 -31.29 1.79
N THR A 63 11.66 -30.32 1.19
CA THR A 63 12.32 -29.14 0.64
C THR A 63 12.79 -28.37 1.85
N ALA A 64 13.98 -28.72 2.35
CA ALA A 64 14.70 -27.89 3.28
C ALA A 64 14.88 -26.54 2.58
N ALA A 65 14.04 -25.57 2.92
CA ALA A 65 14.32 -24.19 2.61
C ALA A 65 15.64 -23.90 3.30
N ALA A 66 16.72 -23.79 2.53
CA ALA A 66 17.97 -23.30 3.05
C ALA A 66 17.66 -21.92 3.64
N THR A 67 17.63 -21.84 4.97
CA THR A 67 17.59 -20.56 5.67
C THR A 67 18.95 -19.93 5.41
N GLU A 68 19.05 -19.20 4.29
CA GLU A 68 20.16 -18.30 4.00
C GLU A 68 20.48 -17.51 5.27
N ALA A 69 21.75 -17.52 5.67
CA ALA A 69 22.17 -16.90 6.92
C ALA A 69 21.68 -15.44 6.97
N HIS A 70 21.10 -15.08 8.11
CA HIS A 70 20.36 -13.83 8.40
C HIS A 70 21.07 -12.49 8.04
N ALA A 71 22.33 -12.52 7.59
CA ALA A 71 23.15 -11.34 7.26
C ALA A 71 23.33 -11.09 5.74
N SER A 72 23.01 -12.04 4.86
CA SER A 72 23.31 -11.95 3.41
C SER A 72 22.58 -10.79 2.70
N TRP A 73 21.40 -10.39 3.18
CA TRP A 73 20.57 -9.39 2.51
C TRP A 73 21.13 -7.95 2.56
N LEU A 74 21.94 -7.62 3.57
CA LEU A 74 22.56 -6.29 3.69
C LEU A 74 23.65 -6.05 2.64
N GLU A 75 24.28 -7.13 2.17
CA GLU A 75 25.34 -7.11 1.17
C GLU A 75 24.77 -7.25 -0.26
N MET A 76 23.47 -7.53 -0.40
CA MET A 76 22.83 -7.64 -1.70
C MET A 76 22.83 -6.29 -2.42
N PRO A 77 23.01 -6.31 -3.76
CA PRO A 77 22.94 -5.09 -4.53
C PRO A 77 21.54 -4.50 -4.45
N ILE A 78 21.46 -3.17 -4.32
CA ILE A 78 20.20 -2.42 -4.34
C ILE A 78 19.43 -2.71 -5.65
N ILE A 79 20.16 -2.86 -6.75
CA ILE A 79 19.63 -3.27 -8.04
C ILE A 79 20.03 -4.73 -8.26
N PRO A 80 19.10 -5.70 -8.17
CA PRO A 80 19.41 -7.10 -8.35
C PRO A 80 19.74 -7.44 -9.81
N GLU A 81 20.53 -8.50 -10.02
CA GLU A 81 20.67 -9.10 -11.33
C GLU A 81 19.36 -9.81 -11.74
N LEU A 82 18.94 -9.59 -12.98
CA LEU A 82 17.71 -10.19 -13.48
C LEU A 82 17.90 -11.70 -13.72
N SER A 83 17.22 -12.52 -12.92
CA SER A 83 17.26 -13.98 -13.09
C SER A 83 16.52 -14.43 -14.35
N PRO A 84 16.91 -15.58 -14.95
CA PRO A 84 16.18 -16.16 -16.08
C PRO A 84 14.69 -16.40 -15.78
N ALA A 85 14.36 -16.80 -14.55
CA ALA A 85 12.98 -17.01 -14.12
C ALA A 85 12.18 -15.70 -14.13
N MET A 86 12.75 -14.59 -13.67
CA MET A 86 12.07 -13.29 -13.69
C MET A 86 11.92 -12.74 -15.10
N LEU A 87 12.89 -13.01 -15.99
CA LEU A 87 12.77 -12.69 -17.40
C LEU A 87 11.60 -13.46 -18.05
N GLU A 88 11.44 -14.74 -17.73
CA GLU A 88 10.30 -15.55 -18.20
C GLU A 88 8.96 -14.98 -17.70
N VAL A 89 8.86 -14.59 -16.43
CA VAL A 89 7.65 -13.95 -15.88
C VAL A 89 7.32 -12.67 -16.64
N TYR A 90 8.32 -11.85 -16.95
CA TYR A 90 8.15 -10.63 -17.73
C TYR A 90 7.64 -10.92 -19.14
N GLN A 91 8.28 -11.85 -19.86
CA GLN A 91 7.89 -12.26 -21.21
C GLN A 91 6.46 -12.83 -21.25
N ARG A 92 6.10 -13.66 -20.28
CA ARG A 92 4.73 -14.19 -20.14
C ARG A 92 3.73 -13.06 -19.92
N GLY A 93 4.09 -12.04 -19.15
CA GLY A 93 3.29 -10.83 -18.95
C GLY A 93 3.00 -10.11 -20.26
N LEU A 94 4.03 -9.89 -21.08
CA LEU A 94 3.87 -9.27 -22.40
C LEU A 94 2.96 -10.09 -23.31
N ALA A 95 3.14 -11.43 -23.32
CA ALA A 95 2.34 -12.33 -24.15
C ALA A 95 0.83 -12.31 -23.81
N VAL A 96 0.47 -11.98 -22.56
CA VAL A 96 -0.93 -11.86 -22.13
C VAL A 96 -1.44 -10.41 -22.11
N GLY A 97 -0.70 -9.48 -22.72
CA GLY A 97 -1.12 -8.08 -22.88
C GLY A 97 -0.91 -7.19 -21.64
N ARG A 98 0.03 -7.53 -20.75
CA ARG A 98 0.41 -6.59 -19.67
C ARG A 98 1.19 -5.42 -20.26
N GLU A 99 0.84 -4.22 -19.80
CA GLU A 99 1.50 -2.98 -20.19
C GLU A 99 2.86 -2.80 -19.46
N PRO A 100 4.00 -2.75 -20.17
CA PRO A 100 5.32 -2.61 -19.55
C PRO A 100 5.59 -1.21 -19.00
N THR A 101 4.75 -0.22 -19.35
CA THR A 101 4.79 1.17 -18.86
C THR A 101 3.96 1.37 -17.59
N ARG A 102 3.54 0.27 -16.94
CA ARG A 102 2.70 0.30 -15.73
C ARG A 102 3.34 -0.53 -14.62
N PHE A 103 3.44 0.05 -13.43
CA PHE A 103 3.84 -0.66 -12.20
C PHE A 103 2.73 -0.63 -11.16
N SER A 104 2.72 -1.60 -10.25
CA SER A 104 1.78 -1.67 -9.13
C SER A 104 2.45 -1.21 -7.83
N LYS A 105 1.65 -0.61 -6.94
CA LYS A 105 2.06 -0.22 -5.59
C LYS A 105 1.36 -1.14 -4.59
N ILE A 106 2.07 -1.66 -3.61
CA ILE A 106 1.50 -2.44 -2.51
C ILE A 106 1.87 -1.75 -1.20
N GLY A 107 0.93 -1.70 -0.25
CA GLY A 107 1.22 -1.18 1.08
C GLY A 107 0.02 -0.60 1.79
N ASP A 108 0.29 0.21 2.80
CA ASP A 108 -0.71 0.65 3.76
C ASP A 108 -1.24 2.07 3.48
N CYS A 109 -1.68 2.79 4.51
CA CYS A 109 -2.14 4.17 4.37
C CYS A 109 -1.06 5.13 3.84
N GLN A 110 0.23 4.79 3.90
CA GLN A 110 1.32 5.61 3.38
C GLN A 110 1.49 5.49 1.86
N ASN A 111 0.95 4.45 1.23
CA ASN A 111 1.05 4.25 -0.22
C ASN A 111 -0.14 4.83 -1.00
N ILE A 112 -1.03 5.57 -0.34
CA ILE A 112 -2.13 6.26 -1.03
C ILE A 112 -1.59 7.42 -1.88
N PRO A 113 -2.31 7.83 -2.95
CA PRO A 113 -1.86 8.90 -3.84
C PRO A 113 -1.50 10.20 -3.12
N THR A 114 -2.20 10.53 -2.02
CA THR A 114 -1.97 11.77 -1.26
C THR A 114 -0.55 11.89 -0.68
N TYR A 115 0.10 10.77 -0.31
CA TYR A 115 1.35 10.80 0.45
C TYR A 115 2.56 10.20 -0.28
N PHE A 116 2.34 9.34 -1.28
CA PHE A 116 3.43 8.52 -1.82
C PHE A 116 4.09 9.11 -3.07
N LEU A 117 3.63 8.70 -4.26
CA LEU A 117 4.32 9.00 -5.51
C LEU A 117 3.50 9.89 -6.46
N ALA A 118 2.28 10.28 -6.12
CA ALA A 118 1.39 10.93 -7.08
C ALA A 118 1.92 12.28 -7.60
N MET A 119 2.81 12.93 -6.86
CA MET A 119 3.45 14.19 -7.29
C MET A 119 4.17 14.09 -8.63
N PHE A 120 4.67 12.90 -9.00
CA PHE A 120 5.36 12.69 -10.27
C PHE A 120 4.44 12.73 -11.49
N ASP A 121 3.14 12.45 -11.33
CA ASP A 121 2.14 12.71 -12.38
C ASP A 121 1.66 14.17 -12.38
N GLY A 122 1.74 14.85 -11.23
CA GLY A 122 1.30 16.24 -11.07
C GLY A 122 2.35 17.28 -11.49
N GLY A 123 3.61 16.88 -11.67
CA GLY A 123 4.71 17.80 -11.99
C GLY A 123 5.12 18.72 -10.84
N THR A 124 4.59 18.50 -9.62
CA THR A 124 4.88 19.32 -8.44
C THR A 124 6.14 18.84 -7.72
N TYR A 125 7.24 18.67 -8.47
CA TYR A 125 8.52 18.20 -7.95
C TYR A 125 9.68 18.92 -8.63
N SER A 126 10.85 18.88 -7.99
CA SER A 126 12.12 19.30 -8.59
C SER A 126 13.17 18.23 -8.26
N LEU A 127 13.87 17.73 -9.27
CA LEU A 127 14.91 16.72 -9.10
C LEU A 127 16.28 17.33 -8.76
N GLY A 128 16.48 18.61 -9.10
CA GLY A 128 17.81 19.22 -9.11
C GLY A 128 18.77 18.53 -10.09
N ASP A 129 20.03 18.98 -10.10
CA ASP A 129 21.04 18.43 -11.01
C ASP A 129 21.45 17.00 -10.62
N GLU A 130 21.46 16.69 -9.32
CA GLU A 130 21.88 15.39 -8.78
C GLU A 130 20.97 14.24 -9.27
N TYR A 131 19.64 14.47 -9.32
CA TYR A 131 18.67 13.44 -9.67
C TYR A 131 18.03 13.63 -11.05
N ALA A 132 18.52 14.56 -11.87
CA ALA A 132 18.00 14.83 -13.21
C ALA A 132 17.94 13.56 -14.09
N TYR A 133 18.85 12.60 -13.87
CA TYR A 133 18.90 11.32 -14.57
C TYR A 133 17.65 10.43 -14.33
N LEU A 134 16.82 10.73 -13.33
CA LEU A 134 15.58 10.00 -13.05
C LEU A 134 14.40 10.46 -13.92
N GLN A 135 14.51 11.61 -14.59
CA GLN A 135 13.42 12.16 -15.39
C GLN A 135 12.91 11.18 -16.47
N PRO A 136 13.78 10.49 -17.25
CA PRO A 136 13.31 9.52 -18.24
C PRO A 136 12.50 8.35 -17.63
N THR A 137 12.82 7.95 -16.40
CA THR A 137 12.06 6.91 -15.68
C THR A 137 10.69 7.44 -15.26
N ILE A 138 10.62 8.69 -14.80
CA ILE A 138 9.35 9.35 -14.48
C ILE A 138 8.44 9.41 -15.71
N ASP A 139 9.01 9.80 -16.84
CA ASP A 139 8.30 9.91 -18.12
C ASP A 139 7.82 8.54 -18.63
N TYR A 140 8.68 7.50 -18.56
CA TYR A 140 8.34 6.15 -19.02
C TYR A 140 7.12 5.56 -18.29
N PHE A 141 6.92 5.89 -17.02
CA PHE A 141 5.81 5.41 -16.20
C PHE A 141 4.69 6.43 -16.01
N ALA A 142 4.61 7.49 -16.82
CA ALA A 142 3.59 8.52 -16.72
C ALA A 142 2.15 7.96 -16.61
N GLY A 143 1.37 8.53 -15.70
CA GLY A 143 0.04 8.08 -15.30
C GLY A 143 0.02 6.87 -14.35
N SER A 144 1.17 6.29 -14.01
CA SER A 144 1.26 5.20 -13.02
C SER A 144 1.47 5.71 -11.59
N TRP A 145 2.09 6.87 -11.45
CA TRP A 145 2.52 7.42 -10.17
C TRP A 145 1.35 7.78 -9.26
N GLY A 146 0.31 8.40 -9.82
CA GLY A 146 -0.93 8.81 -9.15
C GLY A 146 -2.05 7.76 -9.18
N ARG A 147 -1.90 6.67 -9.94
CA ARG A 147 -2.96 5.65 -10.06
C ARG A 147 -3.26 5.00 -8.70
N LYS A 148 -4.53 4.92 -8.33
CA LYS A 148 -4.95 4.18 -7.13
C LYS A 148 -4.68 2.69 -7.33
N SER A 149 -3.90 2.09 -6.44
CA SER A 149 -3.63 0.65 -6.47
C SER A 149 -4.69 -0.13 -5.71
N LEU A 150 -5.07 -1.29 -6.25
CA LEU A 150 -5.93 -2.25 -5.54
C LEU A 150 -5.20 -2.98 -4.41
N ALA A 151 -3.86 -2.94 -4.41
CA ALA A 151 -3.02 -3.54 -3.38
C ALA A 151 -2.61 -2.55 -2.28
N VAL A 152 -3.24 -1.38 -2.23
CA VAL A 152 -3.03 -0.39 -1.17
C VAL A 152 -4.26 -0.35 -0.27
N LYS A 153 -4.08 -0.67 1.01
CA LYS A 153 -5.16 -0.74 1.98
C LYS A 153 -4.71 -0.17 3.33
N GLY A 154 -5.49 0.77 3.87
CA GLY A 154 -5.24 1.27 5.23
C GLY A 154 -5.19 0.13 6.25
N GLY A 155 -4.12 0.07 7.04
CA GLY A 155 -3.90 -1.00 8.01
C GLY A 155 -3.23 -2.26 7.45
N LEU A 156 -2.71 -2.25 6.21
CA LEU A 156 -1.92 -3.34 5.63
C LEU A 156 -0.51 -3.44 6.26
N ASN A 157 -0.46 -3.69 7.57
CA ASN A 157 0.76 -3.97 8.30
C ASN A 157 1.26 -5.41 8.04
N ILE A 158 2.36 -5.79 8.67
CA ILE A 158 2.98 -7.11 8.48
C ILE A 158 2.04 -8.29 8.80
N ILE A 159 1.13 -8.14 9.76
CA ILE A 159 0.16 -9.18 10.10
C ILE A 159 -0.97 -9.19 9.06
N ALA A 160 -1.43 -8.02 8.65
CA ALA A 160 -2.50 -7.89 7.67
C ALA A 160 -2.10 -8.48 6.32
N VAL A 161 -0.87 -8.27 5.83
CA VAL A 161 -0.44 -8.80 4.53
C VAL A 161 -0.42 -10.34 4.47
N GLN A 162 -0.21 -10.99 5.62
CA GLN A 162 -0.25 -12.47 5.74
C GLN A 162 -1.68 -13.02 5.69
N ASN A 163 -2.69 -12.16 5.89
CA ASN A 163 -4.09 -12.54 5.88
C ASN A 163 -4.74 -12.23 4.53
N LEU A 164 -5.14 -13.24 3.76
CA LEU A 164 -5.81 -13.04 2.45
C LEU A 164 -7.09 -12.18 2.51
N MET A 165 -7.61 -11.89 3.70
CA MET A 165 -8.80 -11.07 3.91
C MET A 165 -8.64 -9.60 3.49
N TRP A 166 -7.43 -9.10 3.21
CA TRP A 166 -7.24 -7.73 2.68
C TRP A 166 -7.59 -7.57 1.20
N THR A 167 -7.81 -8.67 0.46
CA THR A 167 -8.07 -8.61 -0.97
C THR A 167 -9.47 -8.05 -1.29
N PRO A 168 -9.66 -7.35 -2.43
CA PRO A 168 -10.96 -6.81 -2.82
C PRO A 168 -12.08 -7.86 -2.88
N ALA A 169 -11.75 -9.09 -3.27
CA ALA A 169 -12.70 -10.20 -3.34
C ALA A 169 -13.31 -10.52 -1.96
N VAL A 170 -12.47 -10.55 -0.91
CA VAL A 170 -12.94 -10.77 0.46
C VAL A 170 -13.74 -9.57 0.96
N GLU A 171 -13.28 -8.35 0.71
CA GLU A 171 -14.04 -7.16 1.13
C GLU A 171 -15.44 -7.12 0.52
N GLN A 172 -15.56 -7.49 -0.75
CA GLN A 172 -16.84 -7.54 -1.44
C GLN A 172 -17.75 -8.63 -0.86
N TYR A 173 -17.19 -9.80 -0.53
CA TYR A 173 -17.91 -10.85 0.18
C TYR A 173 -18.37 -10.37 1.57
N ALA A 174 -17.47 -9.80 2.37
CA ALA A 174 -17.79 -9.34 3.73
C ALA A 174 -18.84 -8.23 3.77
N LYS A 175 -18.84 -7.33 2.77
CA LYS A 175 -19.90 -6.33 2.60
C LYS A 175 -21.24 -6.95 2.22
N LYS A 176 -21.24 -7.94 1.30
CA LYS A 176 -22.45 -8.64 0.88
C LYS A 176 -23.10 -9.37 2.06
N GLU A 177 -22.30 -10.04 2.88
CA GLU A 177 -22.77 -10.79 4.05
C GLU A 177 -23.01 -9.92 5.30
N GLY A 178 -22.88 -8.59 5.19
CA GLY A 178 -23.15 -7.66 6.28
C GLY A 178 -22.16 -7.75 7.46
N MET A 179 -21.02 -8.40 7.27
CA MET A 179 -19.99 -8.59 8.31
C MET A 179 -19.25 -7.29 8.63
N CYS A 180 -19.18 -6.36 7.68
CA CYS A 180 -18.61 -5.03 7.89
C CYS A 180 -19.72 -3.97 7.96
N LYS A 181 -20.25 -3.71 9.16
CA LYS A 181 -21.08 -2.51 9.39
C LYS A 181 -20.16 -1.29 9.48
N LYS A 182 -20.56 -0.20 8.81
CA LYS A 182 -19.86 1.08 8.82
C LYS A 182 -19.80 1.68 10.22
#